data_AF-A0A317GXD4-F1
#
_entry.id   AF-A0A317GXD4-F1
#
_cell.length_a   1.000
_cell.length_b   1.000
_cell.length_c   1.000
_cell.angle_alpha   90.00
_cell.angle_beta   90.00
_cell.angle_gamma   90.00
#
_symmetry.space_group_name_H-M   'P 1'
#
loop_
_entity.id
_entity.type
_entity.pdbx_description
1 polymer ?
#
loop_
_entity_poly.entity_id
_entity_poly.type
_entity_poly.pdbx_seq_one_letter_code
_entity_poly.pdbx_strand_id
1 'polypeptide(L)'
;MKTLSMETYEAVSNSRRSFLKLTVAAIGGGFTLGFGLPARGEVRDDLTTDAPFAPNAFLRIDRAGAVTFVMPVIEMGQGTYTSVPMLIAEELEVDVDKVMIEHSPPDDKVYVNPLIGIQMTGGSTTIRGTYLPLRRAGATARGMLVTAAAQRWNVEPSTCHAEKGVVIHGSTGRKLDYGKLVDAAAKLPVPEKVPLKAPADFKLIGTPHRRLDIAAKVNGSAKFGIDSRLPGMKFAVVAISPTFGGKLVSVDEAKAKAVPGVSQVVRLDDAVAVVAVHTWAAKQGLVAAAPQWDLGPNATLSTTDIVAQLAAASEQPGAVARHDGDATAVIAQAAQKIDAVYQQPFLAHATMEPMNCTVHITKEGCDIW
;
A
#
# COMPACT_ATOMS: atom_id res chain seq x y z
N MET A 1 12.68 29.16 -42.20
CA MET A 1 11.46 28.97 -43.00
C MET A 1 11.12 27.49 -43.03
N LYS A 2 10.30 27.04 -42.09
CA LYS A 2 9.50 25.81 -42.11
C LYS A 2 8.47 25.97 -40.99
N THR A 3 7.26 26.30 -41.42
CA THR A 3 6.09 26.48 -40.57
C THR A 3 5.63 25.10 -40.13
N LEU A 4 5.50 24.87 -38.82
CA LEU A 4 4.79 23.71 -38.28
C LEU A 4 3.57 24.22 -37.53
N SER A 5 2.42 23.74 -37.97
CA SER A 5 1.06 24.09 -37.58
C SER A 5 0.75 23.70 -36.14
N MET A 6 -0.04 24.53 -35.48
CA MET A 6 -0.78 24.16 -34.27
C MET A 6 -1.77 23.05 -34.61
N GLU A 7 -1.49 21.82 -34.18
CA GLU A 7 -2.51 20.78 -34.11
C GLU A 7 -3.29 20.93 -32.79
N THR A 8 -4.60 20.98 -32.96
CA THR A 8 -5.62 21.08 -31.94
C THR A 8 -5.61 19.83 -31.06
N TYR A 9 -5.68 20.04 -29.74
CA TYR A 9 -5.90 18.97 -28.76
C TYR A 9 -7.26 18.32 -29.03
N GLU A 10 -7.28 17.10 -29.58
CA GLU A 10 -8.44 16.23 -29.51
C GLU A 10 -8.58 15.72 -28.07
N ALA A 11 -9.74 16.03 -27.46
CA ALA A 11 -10.15 15.44 -26.20
C ALA A 11 -10.36 13.94 -26.42
N VAL A 12 -9.50 13.11 -25.81
CA VAL A 12 -9.71 11.66 -25.74
C VAL A 12 -11.01 11.40 -24.98
N SER A 13 -12.06 11.08 -25.73
CA SER A 13 -13.36 10.65 -25.24
C SER A 13 -13.24 9.25 -24.63
N ASN A 14 -12.94 9.19 -23.33
CA ASN A 14 -13.16 7.96 -22.56
C ASN A 14 -14.67 7.72 -22.40
N SER A 15 -15.16 6.60 -22.90
CA SER A 15 -16.58 6.25 -22.79
C SER A 15 -16.99 6.05 -21.33
N ARG A 16 -18.11 6.66 -20.97
CA ARG A 16 -18.58 6.97 -19.60
C ARG A 16 -19.11 5.75 -18.81
N ARG A 17 -18.93 4.52 -19.30
CA ARG A 17 -19.60 3.31 -18.76
C ARG A 17 -18.75 2.39 -17.89
N SER A 18 -17.44 2.64 -17.77
CA SER A 18 -16.53 1.71 -17.07
C SER A 18 -16.22 2.08 -15.61
N PHE A 19 -16.87 3.10 -15.03
CA PHE A 19 -16.42 3.66 -13.74
C PHE A 19 -17.17 3.19 -12.48
N LEU A 20 -18.47 2.84 -12.48
CA LEU A 20 -19.15 2.36 -11.25
C LEU A 20 -20.32 1.41 -11.56
N LYS A 21 -20.45 0.29 -10.81
CA LYS A 21 -21.71 -0.45 -10.64
C LYS A 21 -21.90 -0.92 -9.19
N LEU A 22 -22.94 -0.45 -8.50
CA LEU A 22 -23.29 -0.89 -7.13
C LEU A 22 -23.83 -2.33 -7.12
N THR A 23 -23.40 -3.17 -6.17
CA THR A 23 -24.04 -4.46 -5.85
C THR A 23 -24.36 -4.58 -4.36
N VAL A 24 -25.55 -5.12 -4.06
CA VAL A 24 -26.03 -5.43 -2.70
C VAL A 24 -25.62 -6.87 -2.38
N ALA A 25 -24.62 -7.09 -1.53
CA ALA A 25 -24.28 -8.45 -1.09
C ALA A 25 -25.24 -8.89 0.03
N ALA A 26 -26.05 -9.91 -0.25
CA ALA A 26 -27.11 -10.41 0.62
C ALA A 26 -26.63 -11.22 1.84
N ILE A 27 -25.33 -11.30 2.11
CA ILE A 27 -24.76 -12.08 3.23
C ILE A 27 -23.81 -11.16 4.01
N GLY A 28 -24.34 -10.42 4.98
CA GLY A 28 -23.58 -9.48 5.83
C GLY A 28 -23.90 -8.01 5.55
N GLY A 29 -25.14 -7.58 5.76
CA GLY A 29 -25.60 -6.26 5.35
C GLY A 29 -24.97 -5.07 6.11
N GLY A 30 -24.52 -4.09 5.33
CA GLY A 30 -23.92 -2.82 5.74
C GLY A 30 -23.74 -1.89 4.52
N PHE A 31 -23.25 -0.68 4.74
CA PHE A 31 -22.98 0.32 3.69
C PHE A 31 -21.53 0.24 3.27
N THR A 32 -21.34 0.19 1.96
CA THR A 32 -20.06 -0.04 1.34
C THR A 32 -19.86 0.98 0.23
N LEU A 33 -18.71 1.64 0.26
CA LEU A 33 -18.31 2.56 -0.79
C LEU A 33 -16.97 2.13 -1.38
N GLY A 34 -16.99 1.70 -2.64
CA GLY A 34 -15.80 1.34 -3.42
C GLY A 34 -15.34 2.50 -4.30
N PHE A 35 -14.04 2.72 -4.36
CA PHE A 35 -13.39 3.65 -5.29
C PHE A 35 -12.08 3.03 -5.78
N GLY A 36 -11.84 3.06 -7.09
CA GLY A 36 -10.57 2.67 -7.68
C GLY A 36 -9.59 3.85 -7.64
N LEU A 37 -8.32 3.57 -7.36
CA LEU A 37 -7.23 4.54 -7.46
C LEU A 37 -6.70 4.53 -8.90
N PRO A 38 -6.81 5.62 -9.68
CA PRO A 38 -6.19 5.63 -11.00
C PRO A 38 -4.67 5.56 -10.85
N ALA A 39 -4.06 4.46 -11.27
CA ALA A 39 -2.62 4.35 -11.42
C ALA A 39 -2.18 5.07 -12.70
N ARG A 40 -1.12 5.89 -12.61
CA ARG A 40 -0.37 6.32 -13.80
C ARG A 40 0.57 5.20 -14.19
N GLY A 41 0.20 4.41 -15.19
CA GLY A 41 1.03 3.34 -15.75
C GLY A 41 0.31 2.72 -16.94
N GLU A 42 1.07 2.37 -17.99
CA GLU A 42 0.58 1.94 -19.30
C GLU A 42 -0.59 0.93 -19.22
N VAL A 43 -1.63 1.20 -20.00
CA VAL A 43 -2.68 0.24 -20.28
C VAL A 43 -2.05 -0.90 -21.07
N ARG A 44 -1.73 -2.00 -20.40
CA ARG A 44 -1.60 -3.29 -21.08
C ARG A 44 -3.01 -3.74 -21.42
N ASP A 45 -3.36 -3.49 -22.68
CA ASP A 45 -4.60 -3.92 -23.32
C ASP A 45 -4.48 -5.43 -23.59
N ASP A 46 -4.71 -6.24 -22.58
CA ASP A 46 -5.06 -7.64 -22.75
C ASP A 46 -5.74 -8.16 -21.47
N LEU A 47 -6.79 -8.97 -21.66
CA LEU A 47 -7.64 -9.64 -20.67
C LEU A 47 -8.96 -8.91 -20.34
N THR A 48 -9.85 -8.92 -21.33
CA THR A 48 -11.30 -9.08 -21.13
C THR A 48 -11.56 -10.32 -20.28
N THR A 49 -11.84 -10.14 -18.99
CA THR A 49 -12.39 -11.20 -18.14
C THR A 49 -13.53 -10.62 -17.31
N ASP A 50 -14.67 -11.33 -17.34
CA ASP A 50 -15.94 -11.05 -16.66
C ASP A 50 -15.83 -11.14 -15.12
N ALA A 51 -14.87 -10.43 -14.52
CA ALA A 51 -14.75 -10.34 -13.07
C ALA A 51 -15.80 -9.35 -12.53
N PRO A 52 -16.68 -9.75 -11.59
CA PRO A 52 -17.66 -8.84 -11.01
C PRO A 52 -16.95 -7.74 -10.19
N PHE A 53 -17.33 -6.49 -10.47
CA PHE A 53 -16.91 -5.28 -9.75
C PHE A 53 -17.16 -5.42 -8.22
N ALA A 54 -16.16 -5.09 -7.40
CA ALA A 54 -16.16 -5.25 -5.94
C ALA A 54 -16.38 -3.90 -5.19
N PRO A 55 -17.57 -3.62 -4.63
CA PRO A 55 -17.91 -2.33 -3.99
C PRO A 55 -17.23 -2.04 -2.63
N ASN A 56 -16.17 -2.77 -2.26
CA ASN A 56 -15.79 -3.02 -0.87
C ASN A 56 -14.32 -2.75 -0.53
N ALA A 57 -13.58 -2.04 -1.38
CA ALA A 57 -12.12 -2.09 -1.31
C ALA A 57 -11.55 -1.54 0.02
N PHE A 58 -11.95 -0.35 0.48
CA PHE A 58 -11.21 0.36 1.53
C PHE A 58 -12.02 0.74 2.78
N LEU A 59 -13.34 0.94 2.69
CA LEU A 59 -14.16 1.46 3.79
C LEU A 59 -15.47 0.65 3.94
N ARG A 60 -15.73 0.20 5.17
CA ARG A 60 -16.96 -0.50 5.55
C ARG A 60 -17.58 0.16 6.78
N ILE A 61 -18.90 0.36 6.74
CA ILE A 61 -19.68 0.81 7.90
C ILE A 61 -20.80 -0.20 8.12
N ASP A 62 -20.81 -0.84 9.29
CA ASP A 62 -21.85 -1.82 9.63
C ASP A 62 -23.13 -1.15 10.18
N ARG A 63 -24.16 -1.96 10.44
CA ARG A 63 -25.44 -1.50 11.01
C ARG A 63 -25.33 -1.01 12.46
N ALA A 64 -24.27 -1.38 13.18
CA ALA A 64 -23.96 -0.83 14.50
C ALA A 64 -23.22 0.52 14.40
N GLY A 65 -22.80 0.92 13.19
CA GLY A 65 -22.01 2.12 12.94
C GLY A 65 -20.51 1.94 13.13
N ALA A 66 -20.03 0.70 13.27
CA ALA A 66 -18.61 0.43 13.35
C ALA A 66 -17.96 0.66 11.99
N VAL A 67 -16.86 1.42 11.99
CA VAL A 67 -16.10 1.76 10.79
C VAL A 67 -14.89 0.85 10.69
N THR A 68 -14.77 0.11 9.59
CA THR A 68 -13.55 -0.62 9.25
C THR A 68 -12.87 -0.01 8.03
N PHE A 69 -11.59 0.26 8.17
CA PHE A 69 -10.70 0.60 7.08
C PHE A 69 -9.88 -0.62 6.67
N VAL A 70 -9.96 -0.97 5.38
CA VAL A 70 -9.15 -2.03 4.78
C VAL A 70 -7.83 -1.40 4.29
N MET A 71 -6.75 -1.74 4.97
CA MET A 71 -5.45 -1.11 4.92
C MET A 71 -4.56 -1.77 3.87
N PRO A 72 -4.21 -1.05 2.77
CA PRO A 72 -3.38 -1.57 1.67
C PRO A 72 -1.88 -1.56 1.95
N VAL A 73 -1.47 -0.99 3.09
CA VAL A 73 -0.07 -0.72 3.44
C VAL A 73 0.23 -1.26 4.82
N ILE A 74 1.47 -1.67 5.04
CA ILE A 74 1.91 -2.22 6.33
C ILE A 74 2.60 -1.15 7.16
N GLU A 75 2.55 -1.31 8.48
CA GLU A 75 3.23 -0.41 9.40
C GLU A 75 4.71 -0.75 9.52
N MET A 76 5.57 0.14 9.02
CA MET A 76 7.03 -0.02 9.06
C MET A 76 7.74 0.97 10.01
N GLY A 77 6.99 1.64 10.89
CA GLY A 77 7.50 2.64 11.83
C GLY A 77 7.03 4.07 11.52
N GLN A 78 6.53 4.33 10.31
CA GLN A 78 6.11 5.65 9.83
C GLN A 78 4.77 6.15 10.39
N GLY A 79 4.02 5.34 11.16
CA GLY A 79 2.73 5.73 11.74
C GLY A 79 1.57 5.70 10.74
N THR A 80 1.66 4.87 9.72
CA THR A 80 0.62 4.63 8.71
C THR A 80 -0.66 4.06 9.27
N TYR A 81 -0.60 3.21 10.30
CA TYR A 81 -1.81 2.71 10.98
C TYR A 81 -2.58 3.80 11.74
N THR A 82 -2.10 5.04 11.74
CA THR A 82 -2.82 6.17 12.34
C THR A 82 -3.08 7.25 11.29
N SER A 83 -2.02 7.67 10.59
CA SER A 83 -2.11 8.73 9.59
C SER A 83 -3.01 8.37 8.40
N VAL A 84 -3.07 7.10 7.97
CA VAL A 84 -3.95 6.68 6.87
C VAL A 84 -5.44 6.68 7.31
N PRO A 85 -5.83 6.07 8.43
CA PRO A 85 -7.19 6.19 8.97
C PRO A 85 -7.65 7.64 9.20
N MET A 86 -6.74 8.53 9.64
CA MET A 86 -7.05 9.96 9.82
C MET A 86 -7.55 10.63 8.53
N LEU A 87 -7.09 10.21 7.35
CA LEU A 87 -7.53 10.79 6.07
C LEU A 87 -9.01 10.53 5.80
N ILE A 88 -9.47 9.30 6.06
CA ILE A 88 -10.88 8.94 5.92
C ILE A 88 -11.68 9.52 7.08
N ALA A 89 -11.21 9.39 8.32
CA ALA A 89 -11.94 9.85 9.50
C ALA A 89 -12.20 11.35 9.47
N GLU A 90 -11.24 12.14 8.98
CA GLU A 90 -11.39 13.58 8.78
C GLU A 90 -12.61 13.90 7.92
N GLU A 91 -12.71 13.25 6.76
CA GLU A 91 -13.77 13.52 5.81
C GLU A 91 -15.07 12.82 6.17
N LEU A 92 -15.00 11.66 6.82
CA LEU A 92 -16.16 10.89 7.24
C LEU A 92 -16.80 11.45 8.52
N GLU A 93 -16.17 12.40 9.20
CA GLU A 93 -16.62 12.98 10.48
C GLU A 93 -16.81 11.89 11.55
N VAL A 94 -15.84 10.99 11.69
CA VAL A 94 -15.84 9.93 12.72
C VAL A 94 -14.65 10.07 13.65
N ASP A 95 -14.80 9.51 14.84
CA ASP A 95 -13.71 9.39 15.80
C ASP A 95 -12.70 8.35 15.29
N VAL A 96 -11.46 8.78 15.05
CA VAL A 96 -10.42 7.93 14.47
C VAL A 96 -10.00 6.81 15.44
N ASP A 97 -10.16 7.01 16.75
CA ASP A 97 -9.91 5.98 17.78
C ASP A 97 -10.90 4.80 17.68
N LYS A 98 -12.01 4.97 16.95
CA LYS A 98 -13.03 3.94 16.72
C LYS A 98 -12.92 3.27 15.36
N VAL A 99 -11.95 3.65 14.53
CA VAL A 99 -11.73 3.03 13.22
C VAL A 99 -10.97 1.73 13.40
N MET A 100 -11.60 0.62 13.04
CA MET A 100 -10.96 -0.69 12.99
C MET A 100 -10.11 -0.81 11.73
N ILE A 101 -8.94 -1.41 11.85
CA ILE A 101 -8.04 -1.66 10.73
C ILE A 101 -8.04 -3.14 10.40
N GLU A 102 -8.27 -3.46 9.13
CA GLU A 102 -8.19 -4.81 8.58
C GLU A 102 -7.17 -4.78 7.43
N HIS A 103 -6.27 -5.76 7.33
CA HIS A 103 -5.33 -5.79 6.22
C HIS A 103 -6.03 -6.19 4.92
N SER A 104 -5.71 -5.48 3.83
CA SER A 104 -6.20 -5.87 2.53
C SER A 104 -5.59 -7.21 2.09
N PRO A 105 -6.31 -8.03 1.33
CA PRO A 105 -5.69 -9.13 0.58
C PRO A 105 -4.70 -8.58 -0.47
N PRO A 106 -3.85 -9.45 -1.06
CA PRO A 106 -3.05 -9.08 -2.22
C PRO A 106 -3.94 -8.91 -3.45
N ASP A 107 -4.10 -7.67 -3.92
CA ASP A 107 -4.78 -7.32 -5.16
C ASP A 107 -4.24 -5.97 -5.68
N ASP A 108 -3.26 -6.04 -6.57
CA ASP A 108 -2.64 -4.85 -7.19
C ASP A 108 -3.62 -4.02 -8.01
N LYS A 109 -4.77 -4.54 -8.44
CA LYS A 109 -5.75 -3.74 -9.20
C LYS A 109 -6.56 -2.86 -8.26
N VAL A 110 -6.87 -3.38 -7.08
CA VAL A 110 -7.74 -2.71 -6.10
C VAL A 110 -6.92 -1.85 -5.13
N TYR A 111 -5.79 -2.36 -4.64
CA TYR A 111 -4.98 -1.79 -3.56
C TYR A 111 -3.70 -1.11 -4.03
N VAL A 112 -3.64 -0.77 -5.32
CA VAL A 112 -2.49 -0.13 -5.95
C VAL A 112 -2.06 1.14 -5.23
N ASN A 113 -0.76 1.32 -5.02
CA ASN A 113 -0.24 2.64 -4.71
C ASN A 113 -0.15 3.46 -6.00
N PRO A 114 -0.91 4.55 -6.15
CA PRO A 114 -1.07 5.24 -7.43
C PRO A 114 0.21 5.94 -7.91
N LEU A 115 1.22 6.09 -7.04
CA LEU A 115 2.52 6.67 -7.41
C LEU A 115 3.51 5.65 -7.99
N ILE A 116 3.37 4.36 -7.64
CA ILE A 116 4.35 3.32 -8.00
C ILE A 116 3.73 2.13 -8.74
N GLY A 117 2.39 2.06 -8.84
CA GLY A 117 1.69 1.07 -9.66
C GLY A 117 1.62 -0.33 -9.07
N ILE A 118 2.00 -0.52 -7.80
CA ILE A 118 1.98 -1.81 -7.10
C ILE A 118 1.46 -1.64 -5.66
N GLN A 119 0.88 -2.68 -5.06
CA GLN A 119 0.50 -2.74 -3.65
C GLN A 119 1.76 -2.94 -2.79
N MET A 120 2.42 -1.84 -2.44
CA MET A 120 3.65 -1.85 -1.66
C MET A 120 3.71 -0.68 -0.67
N THR A 121 4.35 -0.92 0.47
CA THR A 121 4.81 0.13 1.38
C THR A 121 6.28 0.43 1.13
N GLY A 122 6.59 1.63 0.62
CA GLY A 122 7.97 2.01 0.31
C GLY A 122 8.08 3.37 -0.41
N GLY A 123 9.32 3.85 -0.60
CA GLY A 123 9.61 5.06 -1.38
C GLY A 123 8.96 6.36 -0.87
N SER A 124 8.59 6.40 0.41
CA SER A 124 7.81 7.51 1.01
C SER A 124 6.51 7.82 0.25
N THR A 125 5.90 6.80 -0.36
CA THR A 125 4.77 6.99 -1.27
C THR A 125 3.41 6.81 -0.62
N THR A 126 3.31 6.21 0.57
CA THR A 126 2.03 5.88 1.21
C THR A 126 1.11 7.09 1.36
N ILE A 127 1.49 8.10 2.17
CA ILE A 127 0.64 9.28 2.36
C ILE A 127 0.52 10.09 1.07
N ARG A 128 1.60 10.26 0.32
CA ARG A 128 1.59 11.03 -0.94
C ARG A 128 0.61 10.45 -1.97
N GLY A 129 0.55 9.13 -2.09
CA GLY A 129 -0.35 8.43 -3.02
C GLY A 129 -1.78 8.32 -2.50
N THR A 130 -1.96 8.19 -1.19
CA THR A 130 -3.29 7.95 -0.59
C THR A 130 -4.01 9.20 -0.10
N TYR A 131 -3.34 10.36 0.00
CA TYR A 131 -3.89 11.60 0.56
C TYR A 131 -5.22 12.03 -0.06
N LEU A 132 -5.24 12.32 -1.37
CA LEU A 132 -6.46 12.76 -2.03
C LEU A 132 -7.49 11.64 -2.18
N PRO A 133 -7.13 10.42 -2.59
CA PRO A 133 -8.13 9.40 -2.81
C PRO A 133 -8.88 8.95 -1.56
N LEU A 134 -8.18 8.75 -0.44
CA LEU A 134 -8.82 8.35 0.82
C LEU A 134 -9.68 9.46 1.42
N ARG A 135 -9.30 10.73 1.22
CA ARG A 135 -10.17 11.86 1.57
C ARG A 135 -11.45 11.89 0.74
N ARG A 136 -11.34 11.68 -0.58
CA ARG A 136 -12.51 11.58 -1.46
C ARG A 136 -13.43 10.44 -1.05
N ALA A 137 -12.88 9.31 -0.63
CA ALA A 137 -13.64 8.19 -0.11
C ALA A 137 -14.46 8.56 1.13
N GLY A 138 -13.81 9.11 2.16
CA GLY A 138 -14.49 9.53 3.38
C GLY A 138 -15.57 10.57 3.11
N ALA A 139 -15.28 11.55 2.25
CA ALA A 139 -16.22 12.62 1.92
C ALA A 139 -17.44 12.07 1.17
N THR A 140 -17.21 11.14 0.24
CA THR A 140 -18.28 10.52 -0.55
C THR A 140 -19.19 9.66 0.32
N ALA A 141 -18.62 8.88 1.24
CA ALA A 141 -19.39 8.10 2.20
C ALA A 141 -20.23 9.03 3.09
N ARG A 142 -19.64 10.11 3.63
CA ARG A 142 -20.35 11.15 4.37
C ARG A 142 -21.51 11.73 3.56
N GLY A 143 -21.27 12.09 2.30
CA GLY A 143 -22.29 12.66 1.41
C GLY A 143 -23.49 11.73 1.24
N MET A 144 -23.25 10.45 0.96
CA MET A 144 -24.32 9.45 0.80
C MET A 144 -25.11 9.23 2.10
N LEU A 145 -24.43 9.20 3.25
CA LEU A 145 -25.09 9.10 4.56
C LEU A 145 -25.96 10.33 4.84
N VAL A 146 -25.47 11.53 4.54
CA VAL A 146 -26.22 12.79 4.68
C VAL A 146 -27.46 12.79 3.77
N THR A 147 -27.32 12.37 2.52
CA THR A 147 -28.45 12.24 1.59
C THR A 147 -29.49 11.23 2.10
N ALA A 148 -29.06 10.07 2.61
CA ALA A 148 -29.97 9.06 3.16
C ALA A 148 -30.75 9.59 4.38
N ALA A 149 -30.09 10.35 5.26
CA ALA A 149 -30.75 10.96 6.42
C ALA A 149 -31.76 12.04 5.99
N ALA A 150 -31.36 12.90 5.05
CA ALA A 150 -32.20 13.97 4.52
C ALA A 150 -33.47 13.42 3.87
N GLN A 151 -33.35 12.36 3.06
CA GLN A 151 -34.51 11.64 2.49
C GLN A 151 -35.43 11.07 3.57
N ARG A 152 -34.87 10.43 4.62
CA ARG A 152 -35.66 9.88 5.73
C ARG A 152 -36.42 10.96 6.51
N TRP A 153 -35.87 12.16 6.57
CA TRP A 153 -36.46 13.30 7.25
C TRP A 153 -37.33 14.19 6.37
N ASN A 154 -37.35 13.93 5.06
CA ASN A 154 -37.98 14.76 4.03
C ASN A 154 -37.50 16.23 4.10
N VAL A 155 -36.18 16.44 4.11
CA VAL A 155 -35.53 17.76 4.15
C VAL A 155 -34.43 17.85 3.11
N GLU A 156 -33.96 19.08 2.83
CA GLU A 156 -32.83 19.32 1.93
C GLU A 156 -31.51 18.81 2.52
N PRO A 157 -30.65 18.07 1.79
CA PRO A 157 -29.37 17.59 2.29
C PRO A 157 -28.43 18.68 2.82
N SER A 158 -28.49 19.88 2.25
CA SER A 158 -27.69 21.05 2.67
C SER A 158 -28.04 21.56 4.07
N THR A 159 -29.21 21.17 4.62
CA THR A 159 -29.62 21.50 5.99
C THR A 159 -29.11 20.49 7.02
N CYS A 160 -28.43 19.44 6.56
CA CYS A 160 -27.90 18.36 7.37
C CYS A 160 -26.35 18.39 7.35
N HIS A 161 -25.73 18.02 8.46
CA HIS A 161 -24.28 17.85 8.55
C HIS A 161 -23.94 16.58 9.31
N ALA A 162 -22.72 16.08 9.13
CA ALA A 162 -22.21 14.97 9.90
C ALA A 162 -21.26 15.43 11.00
N GLU A 163 -21.32 14.77 12.14
CA GLU A 163 -20.39 14.98 13.24
C GLU A 163 -20.29 13.68 14.05
N LYS A 164 -19.09 13.23 14.41
CA LYS A 164 -18.86 12.07 15.31
C LYS A 164 -19.67 10.81 14.95
N GLY A 165 -19.78 10.47 13.67
CA GLY A 165 -20.49 9.27 13.19
C GLY A 165 -22.01 9.37 13.22
N VAL A 166 -22.56 10.58 13.36
CA VAL A 166 -24.00 10.85 13.27
C VAL A 166 -24.28 11.91 12.21
N VAL A 167 -25.41 11.79 11.51
CA VAL A 167 -25.97 12.88 10.71
C VAL A 167 -26.95 13.67 11.58
N ILE A 168 -26.88 15.00 11.51
CA ILE A 168 -27.65 15.95 12.30
C ILE A 168 -28.41 16.90 11.37
N HIS A 169 -29.72 17.04 11.54
CA HIS A 169 -30.50 18.08 10.87
C HIS A 169 -30.36 19.41 11.63
N GLY A 170 -29.75 20.41 11.00
CA GLY A 170 -29.33 21.65 11.68
C GLY A 170 -30.46 22.43 12.35
N SER A 171 -31.63 22.54 11.71
CA SER A 171 -32.73 23.35 12.23
C SER A 171 -33.49 22.68 13.39
N THR A 172 -33.61 21.35 13.36
CA THR A 172 -34.41 20.60 14.36
C THR A 172 -33.57 19.89 15.42
N GLY A 173 -32.27 19.74 15.19
CA GLY A 173 -31.39 18.93 16.04
C GLY A 173 -31.61 17.40 15.98
N ARG A 174 -32.51 16.90 15.11
CA ARG A 174 -32.71 15.45 14.89
C ARG A 174 -31.39 14.79 14.50
N LYS A 175 -31.13 13.59 15.01
CA LYS A 175 -29.90 12.82 14.78
C LYS A 175 -30.18 11.41 14.30
N LEU A 176 -29.35 10.90 13.40
CA LEU A 176 -29.32 9.50 12.98
C LEU A 176 -27.88 9.00 12.95
N ASP A 177 -27.61 7.92 13.68
CA ASP A 177 -26.32 7.24 13.64
C ASP A 177 -26.07 6.65 12.25
N TYR A 178 -24.81 6.61 11.81
CA TYR A 178 -24.45 6.07 10.50
C TYR A 178 -24.99 4.66 10.28
N GLY A 179 -24.92 3.79 11.30
CA GLY A 179 -25.47 2.43 11.27
C GLY A 179 -26.95 2.34 10.89
N LYS A 180 -27.76 3.38 11.16
CA LYS A 180 -29.18 3.44 10.79
C LYS A 180 -29.43 3.93 9.36
N LEU A 181 -28.39 4.45 8.72
CA LEU A 181 -28.42 5.06 7.39
C LEU A 181 -27.79 4.14 6.34
N VAL A 182 -26.96 3.20 6.76
CA VAL A 182 -26.14 2.38 5.88
C VAL A 182 -26.92 1.67 4.76
N ASP A 183 -28.01 0.97 5.09
CA ASP A 183 -28.80 0.23 4.11
C ASP A 183 -29.48 1.14 3.08
N ALA A 184 -29.83 2.37 3.47
CA ALA A 184 -30.41 3.36 2.57
C ALA A 184 -29.34 4.03 1.71
N ALA A 185 -28.22 4.42 2.32
CA ALA A 185 -27.08 5.02 1.63
C ALA A 185 -26.54 4.08 0.54
N ALA A 186 -26.50 2.76 0.78
CA ALA A 186 -26.02 1.76 -0.18
C ALA A 186 -26.83 1.69 -1.49
N LYS A 187 -28.06 2.21 -1.48
CA LYS A 187 -28.95 2.23 -2.64
C LYS A 187 -28.88 3.53 -3.42
N LEU A 188 -28.17 4.54 -2.90
CA LEU A 188 -28.03 5.83 -3.56
C LEU A 188 -26.97 5.77 -4.67
N PRO A 189 -27.13 6.55 -5.75
CA PRO A 189 -26.05 6.75 -6.69
C PRO A 189 -24.85 7.39 -5.98
N VAL A 190 -23.65 6.95 -6.33
CA VAL A 190 -22.41 7.57 -5.84
C VAL A 190 -22.30 8.97 -6.45
N PRO A 191 -22.16 10.05 -5.66
CA PRO A 191 -22.00 11.39 -6.19
C PRO A 191 -20.73 11.52 -7.04
N GLU A 192 -20.85 12.13 -8.23
CA GLU A 192 -19.70 12.32 -9.14
C GLU A 192 -18.65 13.30 -8.59
N LYS A 193 -19.10 14.29 -7.82
CA LYS A 193 -18.26 15.30 -7.20
C LYS A 193 -18.66 15.47 -5.75
N VAL A 194 -17.68 15.40 -4.88
CA VAL A 194 -17.88 15.63 -3.45
C VAL A 194 -16.85 16.65 -2.98
N PRO A 195 -17.28 17.76 -2.36
CA PRO A 195 -16.35 18.73 -1.82
C PRO A 195 -15.57 18.10 -0.67
N LEU A 196 -14.25 18.21 -0.77
CA LEU A 196 -13.34 17.91 0.33
C LEU A 196 -13.30 19.09 1.29
N LYS A 197 -13.03 18.81 2.57
CA LYS A 197 -12.76 19.87 3.55
C LYS A 197 -11.58 20.74 3.11
N ALA A 198 -11.65 22.03 3.38
CA ALA A 198 -10.47 22.89 3.24
C ALA A 198 -9.48 22.59 4.38
N PRO A 199 -8.17 22.82 4.20
CA PRO A 199 -7.20 22.64 5.28
C PRO A 199 -7.53 23.41 6.57
N ALA A 200 -8.19 24.56 6.45
CA ALA A 200 -8.64 25.34 7.60
C ALA A 200 -9.75 24.65 8.43
N ASP A 201 -10.46 23.69 7.84
CA ASP A 201 -11.56 22.95 8.48
C ASP A 201 -11.11 21.59 9.04
N PHE A 202 -9.82 21.25 8.92
CA PHE A 202 -9.31 19.98 9.42
C PHE A 202 -9.34 19.92 10.95
N LYS A 203 -9.80 18.77 11.46
CA LYS A 203 -9.85 18.48 12.90
C LYS A 203 -8.79 17.44 13.30
N LEU A 204 -8.42 16.56 12.37
CA LEU A 204 -7.47 15.47 12.53
C LEU A 204 -6.21 15.69 11.68
N ILE A 205 -6.36 15.96 10.38
CA ILE A 205 -5.21 16.09 9.48
C ILE A 205 -4.35 17.29 9.90
N GLY A 206 -3.04 17.06 10.07
CA GLY A 206 -2.10 18.09 10.51
C GLY A 206 -2.02 18.26 12.03
N THR A 207 -2.79 17.49 12.80
CA THR A 207 -2.73 17.48 14.27
C THR A 207 -1.97 16.27 14.81
N PRO A 208 -1.29 16.38 15.97
CA PRO A 208 -0.73 15.23 16.65
C PRO A 208 -1.83 14.29 17.15
N HIS A 209 -1.68 12.99 16.90
CA HIS A 209 -2.62 11.99 17.40
C HIS A 209 -1.88 10.80 18.00
N ARG A 210 -2.45 10.18 19.03
CA ARG A 210 -1.86 8.98 19.64
C ARG A 210 -1.96 7.86 18.62
N ARG A 211 -0.87 7.12 18.47
CA ARG A 211 -0.79 6.04 17.50
C ARG A 211 -1.71 4.88 17.92
N LEU A 212 -2.62 4.50 17.01
CA LEU A 212 -3.60 3.43 17.23
C LEU A 212 -2.95 2.06 17.50
N ASP A 213 -1.73 1.86 17.02
CA ASP A 213 -0.99 0.60 17.11
C ASP A 213 -0.05 0.49 18.33
N ILE A 214 0.04 1.53 19.17
CA ILE A 214 1.00 1.56 20.29
C ILE A 214 0.65 0.57 21.39
N ALA A 215 -0.62 0.45 21.76
CA ALA A 215 -1.04 -0.38 22.89
C ALA A 215 -0.55 -1.83 22.74
N ALA A 216 -0.70 -2.41 21.55
CA ALA A 216 -0.25 -3.77 21.27
C ALA A 216 1.28 -3.90 21.25
N LYS A 217 1.99 -2.85 20.81
CA LYS A 217 3.46 -2.84 20.75
C LYS A 217 4.11 -2.72 22.13
N VAL A 218 3.53 -1.95 23.05
CA VAL A 218 4.11 -1.74 24.39
C VAL A 218 3.82 -2.88 25.37
N ASN A 219 2.77 -3.65 25.15
CA ASN A 219 2.41 -4.79 26.00
C ASN A 219 2.82 -6.15 25.40
N GLY A 220 3.51 -6.17 24.25
CA GLY A 220 4.00 -7.38 23.59
C GLY A 220 2.91 -8.24 22.93
N SER A 221 1.68 -7.72 22.77
CA SER A 221 0.59 -8.46 22.08
C SER A 221 0.59 -8.28 20.56
N ALA A 222 1.32 -7.28 20.04
CA ALA A 222 1.52 -7.10 18.61
C ALA A 222 2.17 -8.35 18.00
N LYS A 223 1.64 -8.79 16.85
CA LYS A 223 2.17 -9.90 16.06
C LYS A 223 2.92 -9.37 14.86
N PHE A 224 4.20 -9.72 14.76
CA PHE A 224 5.04 -9.47 13.61
C PHE A 224 5.08 -10.71 12.70
N GLY A 225 5.58 -10.58 11.48
CA GLY A 225 5.68 -11.71 10.54
C GLY A 225 6.42 -12.90 11.17
N ILE A 226 7.49 -12.60 11.93
CA ILE A 226 8.33 -13.60 12.59
C ILE A 226 7.61 -14.37 13.73
N ASP A 227 6.48 -13.85 14.22
CA ASP A 227 5.70 -14.47 15.29
C ASP A 227 4.74 -15.55 14.78
N SER A 228 4.58 -15.68 13.46
CA SER A 228 3.70 -16.68 12.84
C SER A 228 4.12 -18.10 13.24
N ARG A 229 3.18 -18.88 13.80
CA ARG A 229 3.41 -20.26 14.23
C ARG A 229 2.20 -21.10 13.82
N LEU A 230 2.39 -22.00 12.86
CA LEU A 230 1.35 -22.91 12.37
C LEU A 230 1.55 -24.34 12.90
N PRO A 231 0.47 -25.13 13.06
CA PRO A 231 0.60 -26.55 13.37
C PRO A 231 1.47 -27.27 12.33
N GLY A 232 2.49 -28.00 12.79
CA GLY A 232 3.39 -28.75 11.91
C GLY A 232 4.38 -27.91 11.09
N MET A 233 4.44 -26.59 11.31
CA MET A 233 5.33 -25.67 10.60
C MET A 233 6.79 -26.12 10.62
N LYS A 234 7.46 -26.01 9.48
CA LYS A 234 8.91 -26.21 9.34
C LYS A 234 9.60 -24.88 9.19
N PHE A 235 10.91 -24.87 9.44
CA PHE A 235 11.75 -23.68 9.39
C PHE A 235 12.80 -23.88 8.32
N ALA A 236 12.90 -22.90 7.41
CA ALA A 236 13.92 -22.87 6.37
C ALA A 236 15.01 -21.85 6.72
N VAL A 237 16.26 -22.21 6.44
CA VAL A 237 17.39 -21.26 6.41
C VAL A 237 17.95 -21.29 5.00
N VAL A 238 18.08 -20.10 4.42
CA VAL A 238 18.51 -19.91 3.03
C VAL A 238 19.93 -19.37 3.00
N ALA A 239 20.79 -19.97 2.16
CA ALA A 239 22.00 -19.32 1.66
C ALA A 239 21.77 -18.94 0.20
N ILE A 240 22.08 -17.71 -0.14
CA ILE A 240 22.04 -17.17 -1.50
C ILE A 240 23.50 -16.97 -1.94
N SER A 241 23.76 -17.06 -3.25
CA SER A 241 25.04 -16.67 -3.85
C SER A 241 25.49 -15.32 -3.28
N PRO A 242 26.77 -15.19 -2.88
CA PRO A 242 27.28 -13.95 -2.30
C PRO A 242 27.44 -12.83 -3.33
N THR A 243 27.24 -13.13 -4.62
CA THR A 243 27.36 -12.18 -5.74
C THR A 243 26.13 -12.24 -6.65
N PHE A 244 25.72 -11.09 -7.16
CA PHE A 244 24.61 -10.99 -8.11
C PHE A 244 24.92 -11.69 -9.43
N GLY A 245 24.05 -12.61 -9.84
CA GLY A 245 24.23 -13.42 -11.05
C GLY A 245 25.14 -14.65 -10.86
N GLY A 246 25.57 -14.93 -9.63
CA GLY A 246 26.21 -16.21 -9.29
C GLY A 246 25.23 -17.38 -9.25
N LYS A 247 25.76 -18.61 -9.20
CA LYS A 247 24.99 -19.86 -9.30
C LYS A 247 25.45 -20.90 -8.28
N LEU A 248 24.52 -21.74 -7.82
CA LEU A 248 24.81 -22.90 -7.00
C LEU A 248 25.46 -23.99 -7.86
N VAL A 249 26.73 -24.31 -7.57
CA VAL A 249 27.46 -25.39 -8.24
C VAL A 249 27.16 -26.72 -7.56
N SER A 250 27.34 -26.79 -6.24
CA SER A 250 27.16 -28.02 -5.48
C SER A 250 26.73 -27.76 -4.05
N VAL A 251 26.12 -28.78 -3.46
CA VAL A 251 25.74 -28.83 -2.04
C VAL A 251 25.75 -30.29 -1.59
N ASP A 252 26.26 -30.55 -0.39
CA ASP A 252 26.29 -31.88 0.23
C ASP A 252 24.98 -32.16 0.97
N GLU A 253 23.96 -32.58 0.21
CA GLU A 253 22.65 -32.88 0.78
C GLU A 253 22.68 -34.02 1.80
N ALA A 254 23.60 -34.98 1.63
CA ALA A 254 23.71 -36.13 2.52
C ALA A 254 24.17 -35.67 3.91
N LYS A 255 25.19 -34.81 3.99
CA LYS A 255 25.62 -34.21 5.26
C LYS A 255 24.56 -33.33 5.88
N ALA A 256 23.84 -32.55 5.08
CA ALA A 256 22.73 -31.74 5.57
C ALA A 256 21.63 -32.62 6.22
N LYS A 257 21.20 -33.68 5.52
CA LYS A 257 20.15 -34.61 5.97
C LYS A 257 20.60 -35.51 7.12
N ALA A 258 21.91 -35.67 7.34
CA ALA A 258 22.45 -36.37 8.50
C ALA A 258 22.29 -35.58 9.81
N VAL A 259 22.04 -34.27 9.75
CA VAL A 259 21.76 -33.44 10.94
C VAL A 259 20.35 -33.76 11.46
N PRO A 260 20.19 -34.20 12.72
CA PRO A 260 18.88 -34.51 13.29
C PRO A 260 17.91 -33.34 13.19
N GLY A 261 16.71 -33.62 12.66
CA GLY A 261 15.65 -32.63 12.49
C GLY A 261 15.63 -31.94 11.13
N VAL A 262 16.66 -32.10 10.28
CA VAL A 262 16.62 -31.69 8.87
C VAL A 262 15.74 -32.67 8.09
N SER A 263 14.79 -32.13 7.33
CA SER A 263 13.86 -32.93 6.52
C SER A 263 14.08 -32.77 5.03
N GLN A 264 14.62 -31.63 4.58
CA GLN A 264 14.77 -31.36 3.15
C GLN A 264 15.89 -30.36 2.87
N VAL A 265 16.52 -30.51 1.69
CA VAL A 265 17.37 -29.50 1.06
C VAL A 265 16.71 -29.14 -0.26
N VAL A 266 16.48 -27.86 -0.50
CA VAL A 266 15.88 -27.32 -1.73
C VAL A 266 16.97 -26.53 -2.46
N ARG A 267 17.22 -26.91 -3.70
CA ARG A 267 18.20 -26.25 -4.58
C ARG A 267 17.47 -25.30 -5.51
N LEU A 268 18.00 -24.09 -5.64
CA LEU A 268 17.62 -23.07 -6.62
C LEU A 268 18.87 -22.73 -7.44
N ASP A 269 18.69 -21.96 -8.52
CA ASP A 269 19.78 -21.61 -9.42
C ASP A 269 20.90 -20.84 -8.72
N ASP A 270 20.56 -19.95 -7.80
CA ASP A 270 21.45 -19.05 -7.08
C ASP A 270 21.31 -19.16 -5.56
N ALA A 271 20.56 -20.14 -5.05
CA ALA A 271 20.30 -20.30 -3.63
C ALA A 271 20.12 -21.77 -3.22
N VAL A 272 20.26 -22.03 -1.92
CA VAL A 272 19.90 -23.30 -1.29
C VAL A 272 19.14 -23.03 0.01
N ALA A 273 18.05 -23.76 0.23
CA ALA A 273 17.30 -23.72 1.48
C ALA A 273 17.37 -25.06 2.20
N VAL A 274 17.73 -25.05 3.48
CA VAL A 274 17.66 -26.24 4.35
C VAL A 274 16.44 -26.11 5.25
N VAL A 275 15.55 -27.10 5.16
CA VAL A 275 14.27 -27.13 5.90
C VAL A 275 14.36 -28.13 7.03
N ALA A 276 13.96 -27.70 8.23
CA ALA A 276 14.04 -28.51 9.44
C ALA A 276 12.87 -28.27 10.40
N VAL A 277 12.79 -29.08 11.45
CA VAL A 277 11.77 -28.96 12.53
C VAL A 277 11.92 -27.70 13.39
N HIS A 278 13.09 -27.06 13.40
CA HIS A 278 13.35 -25.78 14.05
C HIS A 278 14.54 -25.07 13.41
N THR A 279 14.64 -23.75 13.58
CA THR A 279 15.68 -22.91 12.95
C THR A 279 17.11 -23.37 13.23
N TRP A 280 17.40 -23.88 14.44
CA TRP A 280 18.76 -24.35 14.76
C TRP A 280 19.22 -25.54 13.90
N ALA A 281 18.37 -26.56 13.70
CA ALA A 281 18.71 -27.71 12.88
C ALA A 281 18.86 -27.30 11.41
N ALA A 282 18.03 -26.38 10.92
CA ALA A 282 18.19 -25.82 9.58
C ALA A 282 19.54 -25.09 9.41
N LYS A 283 19.96 -24.28 10.39
CA LYS A 283 21.27 -23.62 10.38
C LYS A 283 22.43 -24.64 10.37
N GLN A 284 22.38 -25.63 11.27
CA GLN A 284 23.41 -26.68 11.33
C GLN A 284 23.46 -27.51 10.05
N GLY A 285 22.29 -27.86 9.49
CA GLY A 285 22.17 -28.55 8.22
C GLY A 285 22.77 -27.74 7.07
N LEU A 286 22.52 -26.43 7.00
CA LEU A 286 23.10 -25.55 5.98
C LEU A 286 24.63 -25.45 6.09
N VAL A 287 25.16 -25.36 7.31
CA VAL A 287 26.62 -25.39 7.55
C VAL A 287 27.20 -26.73 7.07
N ALA A 288 26.57 -27.85 7.39
CA ALA A 288 27.01 -29.18 6.96
C ALA A 288 26.89 -29.38 5.44
N ALA A 289 25.91 -28.74 4.81
CA ALA A 289 25.66 -28.78 3.36
C ALA A 289 26.78 -28.09 2.56
N ALA A 290 27.45 -27.10 3.15
CA ALA A 290 28.62 -26.40 2.60
C ALA A 290 28.47 -26.04 1.11
N PRO A 291 27.46 -25.23 0.73
CA PRO A 291 27.20 -24.92 -0.68
C PRO A 291 28.38 -24.22 -1.35
N GLN A 292 28.66 -24.61 -2.58
CA GLN A 292 29.70 -24.03 -3.43
C GLN A 292 29.06 -23.23 -4.55
N TRP A 293 29.66 -22.08 -4.84
CA TRP A 293 29.10 -21.09 -5.77
C TRP A 293 30.04 -20.81 -6.92
N ASP A 294 29.48 -20.68 -8.11
CA ASP A 294 30.08 -19.90 -9.19
C ASP A 294 29.67 -18.45 -8.95
N LEU A 295 30.64 -17.55 -8.76
CA LEU A 295 30.37 -16.16 -8.43
C LEU A 295 29.88 -15.33 -9.62
N GLY A 296 29.92 -15.89 -10.83
CA GLY A 296 29.36 -15.25 -12.01
C GLY A 296 30.08 -13.97 -12.44
N PRO A 297 29.48 -13.18 -13.35
CA PRO A 297 30.14 -12.04 -14.00
C PRO A 297 30.44 -10.86 -13.06
N ASN A 298 29.72 -10.75 -11.95
CA ASN A 298 29.88 -9.64 -11.00
C ASN A 298 30.78 -10.01 -9.80
N ALA A 299 31.54 -11.11 -9.89
CA ALA A 299 32.39 -11.60 -8.79
C ALA A 299 33.40 -10.57 -8.28
N THR A 300 33.82 -9.64 -9.14
CA THR A 300 34.82 -8.61 -8.84
C THR A 300 34.23 -7.21 -8.67
N LEU A 301 32.89 -7.06 -8.73
CA LEU A 301 32.26 -5.75 -8.63
C LEU A 301 32.50 -5.15 -7.24
N SER A 302 33.12 -3.97 -7.19
CA SER A 302 33.42 -3.27 -5.94
C SER A 302 32.57 -2.01 -5.78
N THR A 303 32.49 -1.48 -4.55
CA THR A 303 31.89 -0.17 -4.28
C THR A 303 32.57 0.94 -5.10
N THR A 304 33.88 0.87 -5.33
CA THR A 304 34.61 1.84 -6.15
C THR A 304 34.12 1.84 -7.59
N ASP A 305 33.89 0.66 -8.17
CA ASP A 305 33.38 0.53 -9.54
C ASP A 305 31.98 1.12 -9.66
N ILE A 306 31.10 0.82 -8.69
CA ILE A 306 29.72 1.33 -8.67
C ILE A 306 29.72 2.86 -8.56
N VAL A 307 30.53 3.43 -7.68
CA VAL A 307 30.63 4.89 -7.51
C VAL A 307 31.13 5.56 -8.79
N ALA A 308 32.15 4.99 -9.44
CA ALA A 308 32.66 5.52 -10.70
C ALA A 308 31.60 5.47 -11.82
N GLN A 309 30.84 4.37 -11.89
CA GLN A 309 29.74 4.24 -12.85
C GLN A 309 28.61 5.26 -12.59
N LEU A 310 28.24 5.48 -11.33
CA LEU A 310 27.22 6.48 -10.95
C LEU A 310 27.68 7.90 -11.30
N ALA A 311 28.95 8.23 -11.07
CA ALA A 311 29.52 9.53 -11.43
C ALA A 311 29.47 9.74 -12.96
N ALA A 312 29.94 8.78 -13.74
CA ALA A 312 29.87 8.86 -15.21
C ALA A 312 28.43 8.97 -15.73
N ALA A 313 27.47 8.24 -15.12
CA ALA A 313 26.07 8.34 -15.47
C ALA A 313 25.46 9.72 -15.16
N SER A 314 25.93 10.40 -14.12
CA SER A 314 25.44 11.73 -13.73
C SER A 314 25.79 12.84 -14.72
N GLU A 315 26.77 12.62 -15.59
CA GLU A 315 27.17 13.55 -16.66
C GLU A 315 26.26 13.44 -17.91
N GLN A 316 25.40 12.42 -17.95
CA GLN A 316 24.46 12.20 -19.05
C GLN A 316 23.12 12.88 -18.77
N PRO A 317 22.29 13.17 -19.80
CA PRO A 317 20.95 13.69 -19.61
C PRO A 317 20.13 12.80 -18.66
N GLY A 318 19.69 13.37 -17.53
CA GLY A 318 18.91 12.69 -16.51
C GLY A 318 17.40 12.88 -16.66
N ALA A 319 16.63 12.21 -15.78
CA ALA A 319 15.19 12.43 -15.69
C ALA A 319 14.86 13.85 -15.19
N VAL A 320 13.92 14.53 -15.83
CA VAL A 320 13.46 15.85 -15.41
C VAL A 320 12.55 15.71 -14.19
N ALA A 321 13.09 16.01 -13.00
CA ALA A 321 12.32 15.94 -11.77
C ALA A 321 11.28 17.07 -11.64
N ARG A 322 11.59 18.26 -12.16
CA ARG A 322 10.75 19.47 -12.10
C ARG A 322 11.13 20.44 -13.22
N HIS A 323 10.16 21.15 -13.78
CA HIS A 323 10.36 22.10 -14.88
C HIS A 323 9.55 23.38 -14.63
N ASP A 324 10.22 24.39 -14.04
CA ASP A 324 9.63 25.69 -13.76
C ASP A 324 10.35 26.78 -14.58
N GLY A 325 9.69 27.32 -15.60
CA GLY A 325 10.31 28.29 -16.50
C GLY A 325 11.51 27.74 -17.27
N ASP A 326 12.41 28.62 -17.71
CA ASP A 326 13.68 28.26 -18.36
C ASP A 326 14.84 28.39 -17.36
N ALA A 327 14.96 27.40 -16.48
CA ALA A 327 16.01 27.37 -15.46
C ALA A 327 17.41 27.42 -16.08
N THR A 328 17.61 26.77 -17.24
CA THR A 328 18.91 26.71 -17.93
C THR A 328 19.37 28.10 -18.37
N ALA A 329 18.49 28.90 -18.99
CA ALA A 329 18.81 30.25 -19.40
C ALA A 329 19.13 31.17 -18.21
N VAL A 330 18.34 31.06 -17.12
CA VAL A 330 18.57 31.85 -15.90
C VAL A 330 19.89 31.48 -15.23
N ILE A 331 20.20 30.18 -15.09
CA ILE A 331 21.47 29.70 -14.54
C ILE A 331 22.64 30.15 -15.43
N ALA A 332 22.49 30.14 -16.75
CA ALA A 332 23.53 30.58 -17.68
C ALA A 332 23.93 32.06 -17.47
N GLN A 333 22.97 32.91 -17.10
CA GLN A 333 23.15 34.35 -16.88
C GLN A 333 23.49 34.73 -15.42
N ALA A 334 23.46 33.77 -14.49
CA ALA A 334 23.71 34.05 -13.08
C ALA A 334 25.14 34.60 -12.85
N ALA A 335 25.23 35.65 -12.02
CA ALA A 335 26.52 36.28 -11.66
C ALA A 335 27.44 35.34 -10.86
N GLN A 336 26.86 34.39 -10.12
CA GLN A 336 27.56 33.36 -9.37
C GLN A 336 26.92 32.01 -9.64
N LYS A 337 27.74 31.00 -9.92
CA LYS A 337 27.34 29.61 -10.15
C LYS A 337 28.11 28.73 -9.17
N ILE A 338 27.39 27.83 -8.50
CA ILE A 338 27.98 26.85 -7.59
C ILE A 338 27.58 25.48 -8.13
N ASP A 339 28.59 24.63 -8.31
CA ASP A 339 28.41 23.24 -8.70
C ASP A 339 29.13 22.36 -7.68
N ALA A 340 28.49 21.27 -7.28
CA ALA A 340 28.99 20.36 -6.25
C ALA A 340 28.43 18.95 -6.45
N VAL A 341 29.31 17.96 -6.38
CA VAL A 341 28.95 16.55 -6.41
C VAL A 341 28.88 16.01 -4.98
N TYR A 342 27.77 15.39 -4.63
CA TYR A 342 27.56 14.72 -3.35
C TYR A 342 27.43 13.23 -3.56
N GLN A 343 28.15 12.45 -2.76
CA GLN A 343 28.07 10.99 -2.76
C GLN A 343 27.55 10.51 -1.41
N GLN A 344 26.68 9.51 -1.44
CA GLN A 344 26.22 8.80 -0.25
C GLN A 344 26.64 7.33 -0.33
N PRO A 345 27.12 6.72 0.77
CA PRO A 345 27.45 5.31 0.80
C PRO A 345 26.17 4.46 0.74
N PHE A 346 26.32 3.18 0.41
CA PHE A 346 25.24 2.21 0.61
C PHE A 346 24.88 2.13 2.10
N LEU A 347 23.59 2.30 2.39
CA LEU A 347 23.06 2.20 3.74
C LEU A 347 22.40 0.85 3.95
N ALA A 348 22.73 0.20 5.05
CA ALA A 348 21.97 -0.95 5.53
C ALA A 348 20.76 -0.45 6.32
N HIS A 349 19.57 -0.96 6.00
CA HIS A 349 18.35 -0.66 6.76
C HIS A 349 18.47 -1.12 8.23
N ALA A 350 19.23 -2.19 8.49
CA ALA A 350 19.56 -2.71 9.82
C ALA A 350 18.33 -2.86 10.74
N THR A 351 17.26 -3.46 10.22
CA THR A 351 16.01 -3.68 10.95
C THR A 351 16.23 -4.64 12.12
N MET A 352 15.61 -4.35 13.27
CA MET A 352 15.68 -5.22 14.45
C MET A 352 15.02 -6.58 14.19
N GLU A 353 13.89 -6.58 13.47
CA GLU A 353 13.30 -7.81 12.93
C GLU A 353 14.05 -8.18 11.64
N PRO A 354 14.68 -9.37 11.58
CA PRO A 354 15.28 -9.86 10.34
C PRO A 354 14.20 -10.16 9.29
N MET A 355 14.57 -10.04 8.01
CA MET A 355 13.69 -10.46 6.92
C MET A 355 13.21 -11.90 7.12
N ASN A 356 11.89 -12.06 7.07
CA ASN A 356 11.22 -13.34 7.27
C ASN A 356 9.98 -13.40 6.39
N CYS A 357 9.48 -14.61 6.17
CA CYS A 357 8.27 -14.87 5.43
C CYS A 357 7.75 -16.24 5.86
N THR A 358 6.48 -16.30 6.24
CA THR A 358 5.80 -17.59 6.49
C THR A 358 4.87 -17.86 5.33
N VAL A 359 4.91 -19.08 4.78
CA VAL A 359 4.05 -19.49 3.68
C VAL A 359 3.29 -20.75 4.08
N HIS A 360 1.97 -20.74 3.87
CA HIS A 360 1.11 -21.89 4.09
C HIS A 360 0.25 -22.14 2.85
N ILE A 361 0.49 -23.28 2.20
CA ILE A 361 -0.20 -23.67 0.97
C ILE A 361 -1.15 -24.81 1.28
N THR A 362 -2.42 -24.63 0.96
CA THR A 362 -3.46 -25.65 1.02
C THR A 362 -4.06 -25.87 -0.37
N LYS A 363 -5.11 -26.72 -0.48
CA LYS A 363 -5.83 -26.88 -1.75
C LYS A 363 -6.66 -25.65 -2.10
N GLU A 364 -7.00 -24.86 -1.09
CA GLU A 364 -7.87 -23.70 -1.16
C GLU A 364 -7.10 -22.41 -1.48
N GLY A 365 -5.81 -22.34 -1.13
CA GLY A 365 -5.02 -21.14 -1.37
C GLY A 365 -3.59 -21.16 -0.83
N CYS A 366 -2.98 -19.98 -0.87
CA CYS A 366 -1.64 -19.69 -0.36
C CYS A 366 -1.71 -18.47 0.55
N ASP A 367 -1.48 -18.66 1.84
CA ASP A 367 -1.36 -17.59 2.80
C ASP A 367 0.12 -17.22 2.99
N ILE A 368 0.40 -15.92 2.99
CA ILE A 368 1.74 -15.36 3.16
C ILE A 368 1.68 -14.31 4.28
N TRP A 369 2.55 -14.44 5.27
CA TRP A 369 2.71 -13.48 6.38
C TRP A 369 4.09 -12.85 6.37
#